data_AF-A0A183IW22-F1
#
_entry.id   AF-A0A183IW22-F1
#
_cell.length_a   1.000
_cell.length_b   1.000
_cell.length_c   1.000
_cell.angle_alpha   90.00
_cell.angle_beta   90.00
_cell.angle_gamma   90.00
#
_symmetry.space_group_name_H-M   'P 1'
#
loop_
_entity.id
_entity.type
_entity.pdbx_description
1 polymer ?
#
loop_
_entity_poly.entity_id
_entity_poly.type
_entity_poly.pdbx_seq_one_letter_code
_entity_poly.pdbx_strand_id
1 'polypeptide(L)'
;MTPVVFIAEGGFYASEFHAECPYPCVCEGLTVSCANKDLTDVPVNIPPETQRLDLQENRIAVIRKSDFMNLKNLKILQLMENHIHTVEPDAFNDLIELERM
;
A
#
# COMPACT_ATOMS: atom_id res chain seq x y z
N MET A 1 -33.18 -10.27 12.06
CA MET A 1 -32.82 -9.44 13.22
C MET A 1 -31.37 -9.01 13.06
N THR A 2 -31.14 -7.87 12.45
CA THR A 2 -29.84 -7.18 12.44
C THR A 2 -30.13 -5.78 12.98
N PRO A 3 -29.60 -5.38 14.15
CA PRO A 3 -29.89 -4.07 14.72
C PRO A 3 -28.99 -2.99 14.09
N VAL A 4 -29.65 -2.09 13.38
CA VAL A 4 -29.53 -0.62 13.21
C VAL A 4 -28.37 0.05 13.99
N VAL A 5 -27.28 0.54 13.32
CA VAL A 5 -26.96 1.94 12.89
C VAL A 5 -25.99 2.69 13.81
N PHE A 6 -25.00 3.38 13.22
CA PHE A 6 -24.69 4.79 13.57
C PHE A 6 -24.41 5.59 12.29
N ILE A 7 -25.18 6.67 12.12
CA ILE A 7 -25.09 7.64 11.03
C ILE A 7 -23.95 8.61 11.34
N ALA A 8 -23.02 8.77 10.41
CA ALA A 8 -22.26 10.01 10.24
C ALA A 8 -22.46 10.45 8.79
N GLU A 9 -22.85 11.71 8.62
CA GLU A 9 -23.33 12.28 7.37
C GLU A 9 -22.26 12.31 6.27
N GLY A 10 -22.65 11.95 5.04
CA GLY A 10 -21.81 12.06 3.84
C GLY A 10 -21.80 10.76 3.03
N GLY A 11 -22.70 10.65 2.05
CA GLY A 11 -22.92 9.43 1.29
C GLY A 11 -21.83 9.09 0.25
N PHE A 12 -21.69 7.80 -0.03
CA PHE A 12 -21.80 7.22 -1.38
C PHE A 12 -21.90 5.68 -1.23
N TYR A 13 -22.83 5.06 -1.96
CA TYR A 13 -22.91 3.60 -2.06
C TYR A 13 -21.77 3.11 -2.96
N ALA A 14 -20.95 2.18 -2.49
CA ALA A 14 -20.18 1.30 -3.36
C ALA A 14 -20.10 -0.08 -2.73
N SER A 15 -20.97 -0.96 -3.22
CA SER A 15 -20.81 -2.40 -3.14
C SER A 15 -19.59 -2.83 -3.96
N GLU A 16 -18.59 -3.48 -3.36
CA GLU A 16 -17.75 -4.50 -4.00
C GLU A 16 -16.70 -5.02 -2.99
N PHE A 17 -16.39 -6.32 -3.05
CA PHE A 17 -15.27 -6.91 -2.33
C PHE A 17 -13.95 -6.35 -2.91
N HIS A 18 -13.57 -5.15 -2.48
CA HIS A 18 -12.22 -4.63 -2.68
C HIS A 18 -11.38 -5.03 -1.46
N ALA A 19 -10.15 -5.51 -1.70
CA ALA A 19 -9.16 -5.66 -0.64
C ALA A 19 -9.13 -4.36 0.18
N GLU A 20 -9.40 -4.44 1.48
CA GLU A 20 -9.48 -3.27 2.34
C GLU A 20 -8.17 -2.48 2.24
N CYS A 21 -8.30 -1.17 1.96
CA CYS A 21 -7.14 -0.29 1.90
C CYS A 21 -6.35 -0.38 3.22
N PRO A 22 -5.03 -0.59 3.18
CA PRO A 22 -4.25 -0.73 4.40
C PRO A 22 -4.37 0.53 5.26
N TYR A 23 -4.78 0.41 6.52
CA TYR A 23 -4.70 1.52 7.46
C TYR A 23 -3.25 1.73 7.90
N PRO A 24 -2.70 2.95 7.94
CA PRO A 24 -3.32 4.28 7.82
C PRO A 24 -3.19 4.94 6.42
N CYS A 25 -3.11 4.14 5.37
CA CYS A 25 -2.99 4.61 3.99
C CYS A 25 -4.34 5.06 3.41
N VAL A 26 -4.26 5.80 2.30
CA VAL A 26 -5.40 6.25 1.51
C VAL A 26 -5.28 5.64 0.13
N CYS A 27 -6.35 5.00 -0.34
CA CYS A 27 -6.41 4.38 -1.66
C CYS A 27 -7.33 5.20 -2.56
N GLU A 28 -6.81 5.64 -3.70
CA GLU A 28 -7.55 6.37 -4.72
C GLU A 28 -7.32 5.71 -6.08
N GLY A 29 -8.35 5.01 -6.58
CA GLY A 29 -8.24 4.19 -7.78
C GLY A 29 -7.17 3.10 -7.62
N LEU A 30 -6.12 3.15 -8.45
CA LEU A 30 -4.98 2.22 -8.42
C LEU A 30 -3.75 2.79 -7.70
N THR A 31 -3.92 3.89 -6.97
CA THR A 31 -2.87 4.53 -6.18
C THR A 31 -3.09 4.27 -4.70
N VAL A 32 -2.03 3.84 -4.00
CA VAL A 32 -2.01 3.66 -2.55
C VAL A 32 -1.00 4.64 -1.98
N SER A 33 -1.50 5.61 -1.20
CA SER A 33 -0.70 6.64 -0.55
C SER A 33 -0.58 6.40 0.94
N CYS A 34 0.65 6.13 1.37
CA CYS A 34 1.06 5.85 2.73
C CYS A 34 2.16 6.82 3.21
N ALA A 35 2.32 7.97 2.53
CA ALA A 35 3.37 8.92 2.84
C ALA A 35 3.16 9.62 4.19
N ASN A 36 4.24 9.87 4.93
CA ASN A 36 4.24 10.56 6.22
C ASN A 36 3.26 9.95 7.23
N LYS A 37 3.33 8.61 7.37
CA LYS A 37 2.48 7.81 8.26
C LYS A 37 3.26 7.12 9.36
N ASP A 38 4.50 7.55 9.61
CA ASP A 38 5.34 7.05 10.69
C ASP A 38 5.63 5.54 10.60
N LEU A 39 5.47 4.94 9.41
CA LEU A 39 5.56 3.50 9.17
C LEU A 39 6.99 2.98 9.35
N THR A 40 7.14 1.86 10.05
CA THR A 40 8.43 1.19 10.25
C THR A 40 8.65 0.01 9.31
N ASP A 41 7.58 -0.46 8.68
CA ASP A 41 7.52 -1.60 7.79
C ASP A 41 6.54 -1.29 6.64
N VAL A 42 6.68 -1.99 5.52
CA VAL A 42 5.71 -1.90 4.41
C VAL A 42 4.35 -2.43 4.89
N PRO A 43 3.24 -1.71 4.67
CA PRO A 43 1.92 -2.14 5.13
C PRO A 43 1.48 -3.43 4.45
N VAL A 44 0.87 -4.32 5.22
CA VAL A 44 0.27 -5.56 4.71
C VAL A 44 -1.04 -5.27 3.97
N ASN A 45 -1.45 -6.15 3.07
CA ASN A 45 -2.71 -6.06 2.32
C ASN A 45 -2.81 -4.90 1.31
N ILE A 46 -1.69 -4.53 0.68
CA ILE A 46 -1.72 -3.64 -0.48
C ILE A 46 -2.50 -4.33 -1.62
N PRO A 47 -3.52 -3.69 -2.23
CA PRO A 47 -4.28 -4.29 -3.31
C PRO A 47 -3.37 -4.72 -4.49
N PRO A 48 -3.53 -5.93 -5.07
CA PRO A 48 -2.65 -6.42 -6.13
C PRO A 48 -2.76 -5.65 -7.46
N GLU A 49 -3.86 -4.91 -7.64
CA GLU A 49 -4.08 -4.02 -8.79
C GLU A 49 -3.37 -2.65 -8.64
N THR A 50 -2.68 -2.41 -7.52
CA THR A 50 -1.98 -1.14 -7.27
C THR A 50 -0.91 -0.90 -8.34
N GLN A 51 -0.98 0.25 -9.00
CA GLN A 51 0.01 0.70 -9.99
C GLN A 51 1.01 1.70 -9.42
N ARG A 52 0.59 2.44 -8.39
CA ARG A 52 1.42 3.43 -7.71
C ARG A 52 1.35 3.23 -6.21
N LEU A 53 2.49 2.98 -5.59
CA LEU A 53 2.64 2.84 -4.15
C LEU A 53 3.57 3.93 -3.63
N ASP A 54 3.04 4.76 -2.75
CA ASP A 54 3.74 5.90 -2.19
C ASP A 54 4.01 5.67 -0.69
N LEU A 55 5.27 5.40 -0.34
CA LEU A 55 5.75 5.06 1.01
C LEU A 55 6.81 6.05 1.52
N GLN A 56 6.95 7.22 0.91
CA GLN A 56 7.97 8.21 1.27
C GLN A 56 7.68 8.89 2.62
N GLU A 57 8.70 9.54 3.18
CA GLU A 57 8.64 10.19 4.50
C GLU A 57 8.23 9.23 5.62
N ASN A 58 8.77 8.01 5.61
CA ASN A 58 8.51 7.01 6.64
C ASN A 58 9.82 6.56 7.31
N ARG A 59 9.74 5.59 8.20
CA ARG A 59 10.86 5.01 8.94
C ARG A 59 11.10 3.55 8.57
N ILE A 60 10.78 3.18 7.33
CA ILE A 60 10.96 1.81 6.86
C ILE A 60 12.44 1.46 6.88
N ALA A 61 12.77 0.40 7.60
CA ALA A 61 14.14 -0.03 7.87
C ALA A 61 14.58 -1.21 6.99
N VAL A 62 13.65 -2.14 6.78
CA VAL A 62 13.87 -3.42 6.10
C VAL A 62 12.82 -3.59 5.03
N ILE A 63 13.27 -3.92 3.82
CA ILE A 63 12.41 -4.34 2.71
C ILE A 63 12.51 -5.85 2.56
N ARG A 64 11.42 -6.56 2.80
CA ARG A 64 11.34 -8.02 2.73
C ARG A 64 10.80 -8.49 1.40
N LYS A 65 11.08 -9.75 1.05
CA LYS A 65 10.50 -10.39 -0.14
C LYS A 65 8.99 -10.48 -0.13
N SER A 66 8.41 -10.61 1.06
CA SER A 66 6.95 -10.64 1.24
C SER A 66 6.26 -9.29 1.00
N ASP A 67 6.99 -8.17 1.15
CA ASP A 67 6.38 -6.84 1.23
C ASP A 67 5.75 -6.40 -0.10
N PHE A 68 6.34 -6.84 -1.21
CA PHE A 68 5.87 -6.53 -2.56
C PHE A 68 5.38 -7.78 -3.31
N MET A 69 5.11 -8.85 -2.58
CA MET A 69 4.65 -10.11 -3.16
C MET A 69 3.31 -9.91 -3.89
N ASN A 70 3.20 -10.46 -5.10
CA ASN A 70 2.02 -10.33 -5.96
C ASN A 70 1.67 -8.91 -6.46
N LEU A 71 2.49 -7.89 -6.22
CA LEU A 71 2.27 -6.54 -6.78
C LEU A 71 2.79 -6.42 -8.22
N LYS A 72 2.31 -7.30 -9.10
CA LYS A 72 2.82 -7.45 -10.47
C LYS A 72 2.56 -6.24 -11.36
N ASN A 73 1.47 -5.52 -11.08
CA ASN A 73 1.04 -4.33 -11.83
C ASN A 73 1.68 -3.03 -11.32
N LEU A 74 2.56 -3.10 -10.31
CA LEU A 74 3.15 -1.92 -9.71
C LEU A 74 4.18 -1.30 -10.66
N LYS A 75 3.94 -0.04 -11.05
CA LYS A 75 4.78 0.72 -11.98
C LYS A 75 5.66 1.73 -11.29
N ILE A 76 5.14 2.32 -10.20
CA ILE A 76 5.79 3.40 -9.47
C ILE A 76 5.81 3.01 -7.99
N LEU A 77 7.03 2.90 -7.44
CA LEU A 77 7.26 2.67 -6.01
C LEU A 77 8.07 3.83 -5.44
N GLN A 78 7.51 4.60 -4.51
CA GLN A 78 8.24 5.72 -3.91
C GLN A 78 8.67 5.37 -2.49
N LEU A 79 9.99 5.20 -2.28
CA LEU A 79 10.58 4.88 -0.98
C LEU A 79 11.51 5.99 -0.45
N MET A 80 11.46 7.19 -1.07
CA MET A 80 12.29 8.33 -0.68
C MET A 80 12.10 8.71 0.79
N GLU A 81 13.12 9.30 1.41
CA GLU A 81 13.06 9.75 2.81
C GLU A 81 12.64 8.65 3.81
N ASN A 82 13.15 7.43 3.60
CA ASN A 82 13.09 6.32 4.55
C ASN A 82 14.46 6.02 5.18
N HIS A 83 14.49 5.05 6.10
CA HIS A 83 15.68 4.61 6.84
C HIS A 83 16.15 3.21 6.41
N ILE A 84 15.96 2.89 5.13
CA ILE A 84 16.20 1.54 4.59
C ILE A 84 17.69 1.25 4.63
N HIS A 85 18.06 0.23 5.41
CA HIS A 85 19.44 -0.26 5.53
C HIS A 85 19.56 -1.75 5.21
N THR A 86 18.44 -2.45 5.03
CA THR A 86 18.42 -3.86 4.63
C THR A 86 17.33 -4.08 3.58
N VAL A 87 17.72 -4.76 2.50
CA VAL A 87 16.81 -5.22 1.45
C VAL A 87 17.08 -6.71 1.26
N GLU A 88 16.06 -7.54 1.43
CA GLU A 88 16.18 -8.97 1.22
C GLU A 88 16.44 -9.30 -0.26
N PRO A 89 17.19 -10.37 -0.56
CA PRO A 89 17.31 -10.88 -1.93
C PRO A 89 15.93 -11.14 -2.53
N ASP A 90 15.80 -10.86 -3.83
CA ASP A 90 14.55 -11.00 -4.60
C ASP A 90 13.38 -10.14 -4.12
N ALA A 91 13.59 -9.12 -3.28
CA ALA A 91 12.47 -8.36 -2.71
C ALA A 91 11.59 -7.63 -3.75
N PHE A 92 12.16 -7.34 -4.91
CA PHE A 92 11.47 -6.68 -6.03
C PHE A 92 11.18 -7.63 -7.20
N ASN A 93 11.41 -8.93 -7.06
CA ASN A 93 11.36 -9.88 -8.18
C ASN A 93 9.95 -10.05 -8.78
N ASP A 94 8.91 -9.80 -7.99
CA ASP A 94 7.51 -9.85 -8.43
C ASP A 94 7.05 -8.55 -9.12
N LEU A 95 7.83 -7.47 -9.02
CA LEU A 95 7.50 -6.15 -9.58
C LEU A 95 7.86 -6.08 -11.08
N ILE A 96 7.21 -6.91 -11.87
CA ILE A 96 7.53 -7.10 -13.31
C ILE A 96 7.24 -5.87 -14.18
N GLU A 97 6.30 -5.01 -13.76
CA GLU A 97 5.95 -3.77 -14.47
C GLU A 97 6.63 -2.52 -13.88
N LEU A 98 7.61 -2.68 -12.98
CA LEU A 98 8.23 -1.55 -12.31
C LEU A 98 9.00 -0.67 -13.29
N GLU A 99 8.54 0.56 -13.48
CA GLU A 99 9.15 1.55 -14.36
C GLU A 99 10.03 2.53 -13.57
N ARG A 100 9.64 2.85 -12.32
CA ARG A 100 10.27 3.90 -11.50
C ARG A 100 10.29 3.53 -10.02
N MET A 101 11.48 3.66 -9.41
CA MET A 101 11.71 3.56 -7.96
C MET A 101 12.57 4.71 -7.43
#